data_AF-A0A919BLA4-F1
#
_entry.id   AF-A0A919BLA4-F1
#
_cell.length_a   1.000
_cell.length_b   1.000
_cell.length_c   1.000
_cell.angle_alpha   90.00
_cell.angle_beta   90.00
_cell.angle_gamma   90.00
#
_symmetry.space_group_name_H-M   'P 1'
#
loop_
_entity.id
_entity.type
_entity.pdbx_description
1 polymer ?
#
loop_
_entity_poly.entity_id
_entity_poly.type
_entity_poly.pdbx_seq_one_letter_code
_entity_poly.pdbx_strand_id
1 'polypeptide(L)'
;MNFKKALAIGLTSIGLSMSAQASDINVGGVIWDPDSVNAFPDAEDFFSSGNLFENAVANPGDIVNGFGIFDQFNSDANNAASFCPGCELTFTFSMELVAFTPISGTTGTFDFTNLMINIYVDHAPNYAGTSATASEGNLWLSLQGASNLTGIGTNLGTGSDTGTGSALLNVVGGLAASNFDTNGEASGTDLVLSSSFQPGGPNGMLKGGFELTGNSIPEPTSIALLGLGLLGFGASRKLVTRK
;
A
#
# COMPACT_ATOMS: atom_id res chain seq x y z
N MET A 1 53.96 -36.26 -27.57
CA MET A 1 52.59 -36.73 -27.26
C MET A 1 52.17 -36.12 -25.92
N ASN A 2 52.04 -34.80 -25.88
CA ASN A 2 50.81 -33.99 -25.91
C ASN A 2 50.13 -33.80 -24.55
N PHE A 3 50.73 -32.87 -23.79
CA PHE A 3 50.21 -32.06 -22.67
C PHE A 3 48.95 -31.21 -23.04
N LYS A 4 48.04 -31.74 -23.87
CA LYS A 4 46.89 -31.01 -24.42
C LYS A 4 45.51 -31.60 -24.05
N LYS A 5 45.44 -32.56 -23.11
CA LYS A 5 44.16 -33.23 -22.76
C LYS A 5 43.79 -33.23 -21.28
N ALA A 6 44.52 -32.53 -20.41
CA ALA A 6 44.18 -32.42 -18.99
C ALA A 6 43.44 -31.12 -18.62
N LEU A 7 43.00 -30.34 -19.62
CA LEU A 7 42.31 -29.05 -19.42
C LEU A 7 40.88 -29.09 -19.98
N ALA A 8 40.07 -30.05 -19.55
CA ALA A 8 38.67 -30.19 -20.00
C ALA A 8 37.68 -30.56 -18.89
N ILE A 9 38.01 -30.32 -17.62
CA ILE A 9 37.08 -30.54 -16.48
C ILE A 9 36.99 -29.28 -15.58
N GLY A 10 37.59 -28.16 -15.99
CA GLY A 10 37.72 -26.96 -15.14
C GLY A 10 36.88 -25.75 -15.56
N LEU A 11 35.85 -25.92 -16.39
CA LEU A 11 35.05 -24.81 -16.91
C LEU A 11 33.58 -25.21 -17.00
N THR A 12 32.83 -25.02 -15.91
CA THR A 12 31.39 -24.66 -15.87
C THR A 12 30.92 -24.59 -14.41
N SER A 13 31.56 -23.77 -13.58
CA SER A 13 30.84 -23.11 -12.49
C SER A 13 30.79 -21.63 -12.85
N ILE A 14 29.99 -21.33 -13.87
CA ILE A 14 29.54 -19.97 -14.15
C ILE A 14 28.92 -19.49 -12.84
N GLY A 15 29.51 -18.44 -12.27
CA GLY A 15 28.99 -17.77 -11.10
C GLY A 15 27.59 -17.30 -11.38
N LEU A 16 26.61 -18.04 -10.89
CA LEU A 16 25.29 -17.51 -10.62
C LEU A 16 25.40 -16.80 -9.26
N SER A 17 26.11 -15.67 -9.24
CA SER A 17 25.82 -14.63 -8.26
C SER A 17 24.46 -14.08 -8.65
N MET A 18 23.41 -14.81 -8.28
CA MET A 18 22.06 -14.30 -8.35
C MET A 18 22.01 -13.21 -7.28
N SER A 19 22.14 -11.96 -7.71
CA SER A 19 21.58 -10.86 -6.94
C SER A 19 20.12 -11.23 -6.72
N ALA A 20 19.79 -11.64 -5.49
CA ALA A 20 18.42 -11.83 -5.06
C ALA A 20 17.80 -10.44 -5.02
N GLN A 21 17.33 -9.97 -6.18
CA GLN A 21 16.34 -8.92 -6.22
C GLN A 21 15.06 -9.58 -5.70
N ALA A 22 14.35 -8.95 -4.76
CA ALA A 22 13.01 -9.39 -4.47
C ALA A 22 12.23 -9.31 -5.79
N SER A 23 11.53 -10.37 -6.16
CA SER A 23 10.61 -10.29 -7.28
C SER A 23 9.43 -9.42 -6.88
N ASP A 24 8.87 -8.69 -7.84
CA ASP A 24 7.57 -8.03 -7.64
C ASP A 24 6.59 -8.98 -6.95
N ILE A 25 5.93 -8.50 -5.90
CA ILE A 25 4.86 -9.21 -5.23
C ILE A 25 3.61 -9.06 -6.08
N ASN A 26 2.82 -10.14 -6.22
CA ASN A 26 1.52 -10.08 -6.86
C ASN A 26 0.45 -10.71 -5.96
N VAL A 27 -0.37 -9.86 -5.35
CA VAL A 27 -1.51 -10.31 -4.54
C VAL A 27 -2.80 -9.87 -5.20
N GLY A 28 -3.57 -10.84 -5.66
CA GLY A 28 -4.88 -10.59 -6.25
C GLY A 28 -4.86 -9.74 -7.52
N GLY A 29 -3.75 -9.74 -8.27
CA GLY A 29 -3.59 -8.94 -9.49
C GLY A 29 -2.95 -7.57 -9.27
N VAL A 30 -2.79 -7.15 -8.01
CA VAL A 30 -2.03 -5.94 -7.65
C VAL A 30 -0.55 -6.29 -7.52
N ILE A 31 0.29 -5.55 -8.23
CA ILE A 31 1.72 -5.81 -8.40
C ILE A 31 2.53 -4.64 -7.87
N TRP A 32 3.52 -4.93 -7.03
CA TRP A 32 4.44 -3.92 -6.54
C TRP A 32 5.83 -4.48 -6.23
N ASP A 33 6.82 -3.59 -6.26
CA ASP A 33 8.21 -3.90 -5.96
C ASP A 33 8.49 -3.65 -4.47
N PRO A 34 8.74 -4.68 -3.64
CA PRO A 34 9.02 -4.50 -2.22
C PRO A 34 10.45 -4.02 -1.94
N ASP A 35 11.27 -3.78 -2.98
CA ASP A 35 12.57 -3.12 -2.88
C ASP A 35 12.52 -1.70 -3.51
N SER A 36 11.32 -1.14 -3.69
CA SER A 36 11.17 0.15 -4.37
C SER A 36 11.89 1.27 -3.63
N VAL A 37 12.65 2.07 -4.37
CA VAL A 37 13.27 3.31 -3.86
C VAL A 37 12.39 4.54 -4.08
N ASN A 38 11.19 4.36 -4.62
CA ASN A 38 10.22 5.43 -4.86
C ASN A 38 9.31 5.63 -3.63
N ALA A 39 9.90 5.68 -2.45
CA ALA A 39 9.22 6.04 -1.23
C ALA A 39 10.10 7.02 -0.46
N PHE A 40 9.48 8.06 0.11
CA PHE A 40 10.17 9.10 0.86
C PHE A 40 9.72 9.04 2.32
N PRO A 41 10.64 8.91 3.29
CA PRO A 41 12.10 8.83 3.12
C PRO A 41 12.54 7.52 2.45
N ASP A 42 13.77 7.50 1.87
CA ASP A 42 14.43 6.36 1.19
C ASP A 42 14.53 5.04 2.02
N ALA A 43 13.89 4.99 3.19
CA ALA A 43 13.84 3.87 4.12
C ALA A 43 12.53 3.06 4.05
N GLU A 44 11.52 3.57 3.34
CA GLU A 44 10.26 2.88 3.10
C GLU A 44 10.26 2.29 1.69
N ASP A 45 9.61 1.13 1.49
CA ASP A 45 9.53 0.44 0.17
C ASP A 45 8.16 0.55 -0.52
N PHE A 46 7.19 1.12 0.19
CA PHE A 46 5.82 1.28 -0.29
C PHE A 46 5.39 2.74 -0.26
N PHE A 47 4.97 3.22 -1.42
CA PHE A 47 4.27 4.49 -1.60
C PHE A 47 3.06 4.29 -2.50
N SER A 48 1.96 4.93 -2.15
CA SER A 48 0.80 4.97 -3.00
C SER A 48 0.03 6.28 -2.85
N SER A 49 -0.58 6.73 -3.94
CA SER A 49 -1.45 7.90 -3.92
C SER A 49 -2.62 7.77 -4.89
N GLY A 50 -3.61 8.64 -4.70
CA GLY A 50 -4.79 8.68 -5.54
C GLY A 50 -5.73 9.82 -5.17
N ASN A 51 -6.94 9.73 -5.70
CA ASN A 51 -7.99 10.70 -5.43
C ASN A 51 -9.04 10.15 -4.46
N LEU A 52 -9.70 11.05 -3.74
CA LEU A 52 -10.79 10.70 -2.83
C LEU A 52 -11.92 11.72 -2.91
N PHE A 53 -13.11 11.25 -2.54
CA PHE A 53 -14.32 12.03 -2.31
C PHE A 53 -14.92 11.68 -0.96
N GLU A 54 -15.49 12.65 -0.28
CA GLU A 54 -16.08 12.47 1.04
C GLU A 54 -17.24 13.44 1.30
N ASN A 55 -18.11 13.11 2.24
CA ASN A 55 -19.11 14.06 2.75
C ASN A 55 -18.50 14.98 3.80
N ALA A 56 -18.92 16.25 3.78
CA ALA A 56 -18.65 17.16 4.88
C ALA A 56 -19.42 16.74 6.16
N VAL A 57 -18.86 17.14 7.31
CA VAL A 57 -19.43 16.96 8.65
C VAL A 57 -19.26 18.25 9.44
N ALA A 58 -20.13 18.52 10.42
CA ALA A 58 -20.13 19.80 11.13
C ALA A 58 -19.99 19.64 12.65
N ASN A 59 -20.53 18.55 13.20
CA ASN A 59 -20.70 18.37 14.64
C ASN A 59 -19.94 17.13 15.13
N PRO A 60 -19.39 17.17 16.35
CA PRO A 60 -18.90 15.96 17.01
C PRO A 60 -19.94 14.83 16.98
N GLY A 61 -19.49 13.62 16.62
CA GLY A 61 -20.31 12.43 16.40
C GLY A 61 -20.82 12.25 14.97
N ASP A 62 -20.67 13.26 14.10
CA ASP A 62 -20.97 13.10 12.68
C ASP A 62 -19.95 12.15 12.02
N ILE A 63 -20.44 11.32 11.08
CA ILE A 63 -19.62 10.33 10.37
C ILE A 63 -19.24 10.88 8.99
N VAL A 64 -17.94 10.91 8.72
CA VAL A 64 -17.40 11.04 7.37
C VAL A 64 -17.36 9.66 6.75
N ASN A 65 -17.93 9.55 5.56
CA ASN A 65 -17.78 8.41 4.67
C ASN A 65 -17.17 8.94 3.37
N GLY A 66 -16.20 8.20 2.86
CA GLY A 66 -15.58 8.55 1.61
C GLY A 66 -15.16 7.34 0.81
N PHE A 67 -14.74 7.61 -0.41
CA PHE A 67 -14.34 6.60 -1.37
C PHE A 67 -13.35 7.20 -2.37
N GLY A 68 -12.62 6.34 -3.06
CA GLY A 68 -11.63 6.80 -4.02
C GLY A 68 -11.01 5.68 -4.83
N ILE A 69 -10.01 6.07 -5.62
CA ILE A 69 -9.22 5.17 -6.47
C ILE A 69 -7.73 5.48 -6.32
N PHE A 70 -6.93 4.42 -6.39
CA PHE A 70 -5.49 4.48 -6.44
C PHE A 70 -5.05 4.74 -7.87
N ASP A 71 -4.22 5.75 -8.07
CA ASP A 71 -3.66 6.11 -9.38
C ASP A 71 -2.15 5.79 -9.45
N GLN A 72 -1.50 5.69 -8.29
CA GLN A 72 -0.06 5.52 -8.14
C GLN A 72 0.28 4.43 -7.13
N PHE A 73 1.29 3.64 -7.46
CA PHE A 73 1.84 2.58 -6.60
C PHE A 73 3.34 2.45 -6.89
N ASN A 74 4.19 2.69 -5.91
CA ASN A 74 5.66 2.72 -6.03
C ASN A 74 6.17 3.60 -7.19
N SER A 75 5.49 4.73 -7.44
CA SER A 75 5.71 5.62 -8.58
C SER A 75 5.20 7.03 -8.30
N ASP A 76 5.94 8.06 -8.73
CA ASP A 76 5.51 9.47 -8.69
C ASP A 76 4.54 9.84 -9.83
N ALA A 77 4.33 8.92 -10.78
CA ALA A 77 3.45 9.10 -11.92
C ALA A 77 2.35 8.04 -11.92
N ASN A 78 1.21 8.37 -12.53
CA ASN A 78 0.12 7.41 -12.69
C ASN A 78 0.61 6.16 -13.43
N ASN A 79 0.46 5.01 -12.78
CA ASN A 79 0.90 3.72 -13.28
C ASN A 79 -0.13 2.61 -13.01
N ALA A 80 -1.42 2.95 -12.96
CA ALA A 80 -2.52 1.99 -12.73
C ALA A 80 -2.47 0.77 -13.66
N ALA A 81 -2.16 0.97 -14.95
CA ALA A 81 -2.02 -0.13 -15.90
C ALA A 81 -0.82 -1.06 -15.63
N SER A 82 0.15 -0.62 -14.83
CA SER A 82 1.33 -1.39 -14.44
C SER A 82 1.13 -2.14 -13.14
N PHE A 83 0.61 -1.48 -12.09
CA PHE A 83 0.39 -2.13 -10.79
C PHE A 83 -0.93 -2.90 -10.73
N CYS A 84 -1.92 -2.59 -11.56
CA CYS A 84 -3.21 -3.29 -11.61
C CYS A 84 -3.58 -3.64 -13.07
N PRO A 85 -2.81 -4.50 -13.77
CA PRO A 85 -3.06 -4.81 -15.16
C PRO A 85 -4.41 -5.54 -15.33
N GLY A 86 -5.40 -4.84 -15.90
CA GLY A 86 -6.75 -5.37 -16.09
C GLY A 86 -7.62 -5.33 -14.83
N CYS A 87 -7.21 -4.57 -13.80
CA CYS A 87 -7.99 -4.33 -12.60
C CYS A 87 -7.99 -2.84 -12.23
N GLU A 88 -8.78 -2.51 -11.22
CA GLU A 88 -8.74 -1.24 -10.51
C GLU A 88 -8.65 -1.48 -9.00
N LEU A 89 -7.91 -0.60 -8.32
CA LEU A 89 -7.73 -0.63 -6.88
C LEU A 89 -8.48 0.58 -6.30
N THR A 90 -9.62 0.31 -5.68
CA THR A 90 -10.52 1.33 -5.12
C THR A 90 -10.59 1.19 -3.62
N PHE A 91 -11.17 2.16 -2.94
CA PHE A 91 -11.36 2.06 -1.49
C PHE A 91 -12.58 2.82 -1.01
N THR A 92 -13.01 2.44 0.18
CA THR A 92 -13.97 3.17 1.00
C THR A 92 -13.36 3.42 2.36
N PHE A 93 -13.72 4.52 3.00
CA PHE A 93 -13.33 4.79 4.38
C PHE A 93 -14.46 5.42 5.18
N SER A 94 -14.38 5.26 6.50
CA SER A 94 -15.26 5.93 7.45
C SER A 94 -14.49 6.39 8.68
N MET A 95 -14.89 7.53 9.24
CA MET A 95 -14.37 8.04 10.51
C MET A 95 -15.38 8.96 11.19
N GLU A 96 -15.26 9.13 12.50
CA GLU A 96 -16.16 9.94 13.33
C GLU A 96 -15.49 11.23 13.78
N LEU A 97 -16.15 12.38 13.58
CA LEU A 97 -15.63 13.66 14.05
C LEU A 97 -15.67 13.69 15.59
N VAL A 98 -14.51 13.83 16.22
CA VAL A 98 -14.41 14.00 17.68
C VAL A 98 -14.51 15.47 18.03
N ALA A 99 -13.72 16.32 17.36
CA ALA A 99 -13.66 17.74 17.68
C ALA A 99 -13.14 18.57 16.51
N PHE A 100 -13.58 19.83 16.48
CA PHE A 100 -12.92 20.91 15.75
C PHE A 100 -12.59 22.02 16.74
N THR A 101 -11.31 22.32 16.93
CA THR A 101 -10.83 23.35 17.85
C THR A 101 -10.35 24.57 17.08
N PRO A 102 -11.09 25.69 17.10
CA PRO A 102 -10.68 26.90 16.40
C PRO A 102 -9.33 27.43 16.91
N ILE A 103 -8.44 27.80 15.99
CA ILE A 103 -7.17 28.46 16.28
C ILE A 103 -7.31 29.97 16.02
N SER A 104 -7.79 30.34 14.83
CA SER A 104 -7.96 31.74 14.42
C SER A 104 -8.92 31.85 13.24
N GLY A 105 -9.86 32.80 13.32
CA GLY A 105 -10.88 32.97 12.28
C GLY A 105 -11.65 31.68 12.03
N THR A 106 -11.61 31.20 10.79
CA THR A 106 -12.24 29.96 10.34
C THR A 106 -11.32 28.74 10.41
N THR A 107 -10.05 28.93 10.76
CA THR A 107 -9.03 27.87 10.83
C THR A 107 -9.03 27.21 12.20
N GLY A 108 -8.94 25.89 12.23
CA GLY A 108 -8.86 25.10 13.45
C GLY A 108 -8.19 23.76 13.22
N THR A 109 -7.89 23.07 14.30
CA THR A 109 -7.50 21.65 14.25
C THR A 109 -8.74 20.78 14.28
N PHE A 110 -8.69 19.64 13.60
CA PHE A 110 -9.70 18.60 13.72
C PHE A 110 -9.09 17.32 14.28
N ASP A 111 -9.98 16.52 14.86
CA ASP A 111 -9.68 15.19 15.36
C ASP A 111 -10.81 14.25 14.93
N PHE A 112 -10.46 13.17 14.25
CA PHE A 112 -11.35 12.09 13.84
C PHE A 112 -10.91 10.76 14.45
N THR A 113 -11.87 10.00 14.95
CA THR A 113 -11.63 8.66 15.53
C THR A 113 -12.27 7.56 14.70
N ASN A 114 -12.00 6.31 15.06
CA ASN A 114 -12.56 5.12 14.41
C ASN A 114 -12.31 5.08 12.89
N LEU A 115 -11.15 5.59 12.44
CA LEU A 115 -10.78 5.52 11.03
C LEU A 115 -10.70 4.06 10.59
N MET A 116 -11.47 3.71 9.57
CA MET A 116 -11.44 2.41 8.90
C MET A 116 -11.33 2.65 7.41
N ILE A 117 -10.40 1.96 6.75
CA ILE A 117 -10.19 2.02 5.31
C ILE A 117 -10.24 0.59 4.76
N ASN A 118 -11.09 0.34 3.78
CA ASN A 118 -11.17 -0.92 3.09
C ASN A 118 -10.84 -0.70 1.62
N ILE A 119 -9.79 -1.37 1.17
CA ILE A 119 -9.25 -1.30 -0.19
C ILE A 119 -9.69 -2.56 -0.92
N TYR A 120 -10.20 -2.39 -2.14
CA TYR A 120 -10.77 -3.45 -2.96
C TYR A 120 -10.06 -3.54 -4.29
N VAL A 121 -9.75 -4.77 -4.70
CA VAL A 121 -9.29 -5.06 -6.06
C VAL A 121 -10.45 -5.58 -6.89
N ASP A 122 -10.76 -4.90 -7.99
CA ASP A 122 -11.79 -5.29 -8.95
C ASP A 122 -11.17 -5.55 -10.33
N HIS A 123 -11.49 -6.70 -10.93
CA HIS A 123 -11.00 -7.12 -12.25
C HIS A 123 -11.96 -6.76 -13.40
N ALA A 124 -13.02 -6.01 -13.10
CA ALA A 124 -13.95 -5.45 -14.06
C ALA A 124 -13.91 -3.91 -13.97
N PRO A 125 -12.87 -3.24 -14.52
CA PRO A 125 -12.64 -1.81 -14.29
C PRO A 125 -13.83 -0.97 -14.76
N ASN A 126 -14.65 -0.54 -13.81
CA ASN A 126 -15.93 0.12 -14.03
C ASN A 126 -16.18 1.26 -13.04
N TYR A 127 -15.17 1.66 -12.26
CA TYR A 127 -15.28 2.72 -11.27
C TYR A 127 -15.87 4.00 -11.84
N ALA A 128 -17.03 4.38 -11.32
CA ALA A 128 -17.82 5.51 -11.81
C ALA A 128 -17.72 6.74 -10.90
N GLY A 129 -16.75 6.79 -9.99
CA GLY A 129 -16.68 7.88 -9.02
C GLY A 129 -17.79 7.83 -7.97
N THR A 130 -18.21 6.63 -7.55
CA THR A 130 -19.25 6.45 -6.53
C THR A 130 -18.81 5.44 -5.46
N SER A 131 -19.38 5.58 -4.25
CA SER A 131 -19.15 4.61 -3.17
C SER A 131 -19.56 3.19 -3.53
N ALA A 132 -20.61 3.01 -4.35
CA ALA A 132 -21.05 1.67 -4.77
C ALA A 132 -19.93 1.00 -5.59
N THR A 133 -19.54 1.65 -6.69
CA THR A 133 -18.48 1.14 -7.58
C THR A 133 -17.10 1.06 -6.92
N ALA A 134 -16.85 1.81 -5.83
CA ALA A 134 -15.61 1.72 -5.06
C ALA A 134 -15.53 0.51 -4.12
N SER A 135 -16.60 -0.30 -4.02
CA SER A 135 -16.72 -1.41 -3.06
C SER A 135 -17.16 -2.73 -3.70
N GLU A 136 -17.15 -2.82 -5.04
CA GLU A 136 -17.61 -4.01 -5.79
C GLU A 136 -16.58 -5.14 -5.87
N GLY A 137 -15.31 -4.85 -5.55
CA GLY A 137 -14.20 -5.80 -5.64
C GLY A 137 -13.98 -6.70 -4.42
N ASN A 138 -12.92 -7.52 -4.48
CA ASN A 138 -12.49 -8.32 -3.34
C ASN A 138 -11.71 -7.46 -2.35
N LEU A 139 -11.95 -7.63 -1.04
CA LEU A 139 -11.20 -6.93 0.01
C LEU A 139 -9.71 -7.28 -0.07
N TRP A 140 -8.91 -6.35 -0.60
CA TRP A 140 -7.49 -6.53 -0.84
C TRP A 140 -6.67 -6.17 0.41
N LEU A 141 -7.01 -5.06 1.07
CA LEU A 141 -6.37 -4.64 2.32
C LEU A 141 -7.38 -3.89 3.18
N SER A 142 -7.36 -4.13 4.49
CA SER A 142 -8.18 -3.43 5.47
C SER A 142 -7.28 -2.80 6.52
N LEU A 143 -7.47 -1.50 6.75
CA LEU A 143 -6.64 -0.68 7.61
C LEU A 143 -7.51 -0.02 8.67
N GLN A 144 -6.96 0.13 9.88
CA GLN A 144 -7.60 0.80 10.99
C GLN A 144 -6.67 1.88 11.56
N GLY A 145 -7.22 3.03 11.92
CA GLY A 145 -6.49 4.07 12.65
C GLY A 145 -5.95 3.53 13.97
N ALA A 146 -4.63 3.48 14.12
CA ALA A 146 -3.96 3.17 15.38
C ALA A 146 -4.13 4.30 16.40
N SER A 147 -4.27 5.53 15.89
CA SER A 147 -4.62 6.73 16.63
C SER A 147 -5.70 7.50 15.88
N ASN A 148 -6.19 8.57 16.50
CA ASN A 148 -7.04 9.51 15.81
C ASN A 148 -6.32 10.11 14.59
N LEU A 149 -7.07 10.32 13.51
CA LEU A 149 -6.65 11.14 12.39
C LEU A 149 -6.75 12.60 12.84
N THR A 150 -5.65 13.34 12.72
CA THR A 150 -5.60 14.74 13.16
C THR A 150 -5.04 15.62 12.06
N GLY A 151 -5.40 16.89 12.10
CA GLY A 151 -4.99 17.81 11.05
C GLY A 151 -5.44 19.23 11.27
N ILE A 152 -5.25 20.04 10.23
CA ILE A 152 -5.63 21.44 10.21
C ILE A 152 -6.58 21.64 9.04
N GLY A 153 -7.67 22.36 9.30
CA GLY A 153 -8.61 22.74 8.26
C GLY A 153 -9.26 24.08 8.51
N THR A 154 -10.06 24.50 7.54
CA THR A 154 -10.94 25.64 7.63
C THR A 154 -12.37 25.18 7.61
N ASN A 155 -13.24 25.81 8.41
CA ASN A 155 -14.70 25.66 8.40
C ASN A 155 -15.18 24.22 8.18
N LEU A 156 -15.51 23.45 9.22
CA LEU A 156 -16.16 22.15 9.01
C LEU A 156 -17.67 22.32 8.75
N GLY A 157 -18.19 21.60 7.77
CA GLY A 157 -19.63 21.46 7.53
C GLY A 157 -20.28 22.60 6.75
N THR A 158 -19.47 23.45 6.11
CA THR A 158 -19.94 24.62 5.35
C THR A 158 -19.98 24.36 3.85
N GLY A 159 -19.35 23.29 3.39
CA GLY A 159 -19.13 23.00 1.97
C GLY A 159 -18.06 23.89 1.32
N SER A 160 -17.39 24.74 2.11
CA SER A 160 -16.18 25.49 1.73
C SER A 160 -14.92 24.94 2.42
N ASP A 161 -15.06 23.74 2.98
CA ASP A 161 -14.14 23.12 3.90
C ASP A 161 -12.85 22.74 3.16
N THR A 162 -11.71 23.11 3.72
CA THR A 162 -10.38 22.74 3.20
C THR A 162 -9.49 22.28 4.32
N GLY A 163 -8.60 21.33 4.07
CA GLY A 163 -7.67 20.90 5.11
C GLY A 163 -6.75 19.79 4.69
N THR A 164 -5.84 19.46 5.60
CA THR A 164 -4.92 18.32 5.52
C THR A 164 -4.87 17.60 6.85
N GLY A 165 -4.72 16.28 6.81
CA GLY A 165 -4.63 15.45 8.00
C GLY A 165 -3.73 14.25 7.81
N SER A 166 -3.37 13.61 8.92
CA SER A 166 -2.58 12.39 8.92
C SER A 166 -3.00 11.43 10.03
N ALA A 167 -2.72 10.16 9.82
CA ALA A 167 -2.97 9.09 10.78
C ALA A 167 -1.93 7.98 10.64
N LEU A 168 -1.65 7.29 11.75
CA LEU A 168 -0.96 6.00 11.73
C LEU A 168 -2.00 4.89 11.61
N LEU A 169 -1.70 3.87 10.82
CA LEU A 169 -2.63 2.81 10.45
C LEU A 169 -2.06 1.44 10.81
N ASN A 170 -2.92 0.57 11.31
CA ASN A 170 -2.66 -0.87 11.48
C ASN A 170 -3.38 -1.65 10.39
N VAL A 171 -2.74 -2.69 9.89
CA VAL A 171 -3.35 -3.69 9.02
C VAL A 171 -4.21 -4.62 9.87
N VAL A 172 -5.47 -4.79 9.46
CA VAL A 172 -6.45 -5.60 10.20
C VAL A 172 -7.07 -6.72 9.37
N GLY A 173 -6.77 -6.78 8.06
CA GLY A 173 -7.23 -7.87 7.20
C GLY A 173 -7.05 -7.60 5.71
N GLY A 174 -7.64 -8.47 4.88
CA GLY A 174 -7.53 -8.43 3.42
C GLY A 174 -6.55 -9.47 2.86
N LEU A 175 -6.58 -9.64 1.54
CA LEU A 175 -5.73 -10.58 0.81
C LEU A 175 -4.23 -10.29 0.98
N ALA A 176 -3.84 -9.01 1.00
CA ALA A 176 -2.46 -8.55 1.09
C ALA A 176 -2.01 -8.27 2.54
N ALA A 177 -2.83 -8.59 3.54
CA ALA A 177 -2.56 -8.22 4.94
C ALA A 177 -1.19 -8.67 5.43
N SER A 178 -0.79 -9.91 5.14
CA SER A 178 0.50 -10.47 5.56
C SER A 178 1.70 -9.77 4.94
N ASN A 179 1.50 -9.01 3.86
CA ASN A 179 2.55 -8.24 3.22
C ASN A 179 2.66 -6.83 3.77
N PHE A 180 1.72 -6.36 4.57
CA PHE A 180 1.74 -4.99 5.11
C PHE A 180 1.74 -4.93 6.64
N ASP A 181 1.52 -6.03 7.36
CA ASP A 181 1.67 -6.14 8.83
C ASP A 181 3.15 -6.14 9.24
N THR A 182 3.84 -5.03 8.98
CA THR A 182 5.28 -4.86 9.22
C THR A 182 5.60 -4.43 10.64
N ASN A 183 4.65 -3.76 11.31
CA ASN A 183 4.89 -3.02 12.54
C ASN A 183 6.11 -2.08 12.43
N GLY A 184 6.40 -1.58 11.21
CA GLY A 184 7.60 -0.81 10.88
C GLY A 184 7.51 0.67 11.24
N GLU A 185 6.30 1.19 11.39
CA GLU A 185 6.03 2.60 11.63
C GLU A 185 6.00 2.96 13.12
N ALA A 186 5.84 4.26 13.41
CA ALA A 186 5.82 4.78 14.76
C ALA A 186 4.80 4.04 15.66
N SER A 187 5.21 3.70 16.89
CA SER A 187 4.40 2.91 17.84
C SER A 187 4.07 1.48 17.39
N GLY A 188 4.81 0.94 16.41
CA GLY A 188 4.62 -0.41 15.89
C GLY A 188 3.41 -0.53 14.97
N THR A 189 3.03 0.57 14.30
CA THR A 189 1.98 0.55 13.29
C THR A 189 2.55 0.12 11.94
N ASP A 190 1.69 0.02 10.93
CA ASP A 190 2.06 -0.58 9.64
C ASP A 190 2.25 0.44 8.52
N LEU A 191 1.37 1.44 8.47
CA LEU A 191 1.36 2.45 7.40
C LEU A 191 1.09 3.85 7.98
N VAL A 192 1.50 4.87 7.23
CA VAL A 192 1.18 6.28 7.49
C VAL A 192 0.25 6.76 6.38
N LEU A 193 -0.85 7.41 6.78
CA LEU A 193 -1.75 8.14 5.88
C LEU A 193 -1.47 9.64 5.96
N SER A 194 -1.40 10.27 4.80
CA SER A 194 -1.52 11.71 4.62
C SER A 194 -2.69 11.99 3.68
N SER A 195 -3.55 12.96 4.00
CA SER A 195 -4.69 13.29 3.15
C SER A 195 -4.95 14.79 3.10
N SER A 196 -5.66 15.19 2.05
CA SER A 196 -6.13 16.55 1.85
C SER A 196 -7.59 16.55 1.37
N PHE A 197 -8.31 17.62 1.66
CA PHE A 197 -9.66 17.83 1.17
C PHE A 197 -9.90 19.31 0.85
N GLN A 198 -10.82 19.54 -0.07
CA GLN A 198 -11.29 20.83 -0.53
C GLN A 198 -12.69 20.69 -1.15
N PRO A 199 -13.42 21.78 -1.42
CA PRO A 199 -14.74 21.70 -2.04
C PRO A 199 -14.68 20.96 -3.39
N GLY A 200 -15.49 19.90 -3.51
CA GLY A 200 -15.43 18.94 -4.61
C GLY A 200 -16.59 19.00 -5.57
N GLY A 201 -17.71 19.62 -5.20
CA GLY A 201 -18.89 19.74 -6.04
C GLY A 201 -20.12 20.27 -5.31
N PRO A 202 -21.31 20.17 -5.92
CA PRO A 202 -22.56 20.58 -5.28
C PRO A 202 -22.85 19.72 -4.03
N ASN A 203 -23.73 20.23 -3.15
CA ASN A 203 -24.22 19.55 -1.95
C ASN A 203 -23.18 19.27 -0.85
N GLY A 204 -22.08 20.05 -0.79
CA GLY A 204 -21.10 19.92 0.29
C GLY A 204 -20.22 18.66 0.19
N MET A 205 -20.13 18.06 -1.01
CA MET A 205 -19.15 17.02 -1.28
C MET A 205 -17.74 17.62 -1.31
N LEU A 206 -16.82 16.99 -0.61
CA LEU A 206 -15.41 17.34 -0.63
C LEU A 206 -14.66 16.37 -1.54
N LYS A 207 -13.54 16.84 -2.08
CA LYS A 207 -12.61 16.03 -2.87
C LYS A 207 -11.19 16.31 -2.40
N GLY A 208 -10.29 15.39 -2.68
CA GLY A 208 -8.87 15.64 -2.50
C GLY A 208 -8.02 14.47 -2.94
N GLY A 209 -6.86 14.36 -2.32
CA GLY A 209 -5.92 13.27 -2.54
C GLY A 209 -5.44 12.70 -1.22
N PHE A 210 -4.91 11.49 -1.30
CA PHE A 210 -4.27 10.81 -0.19
C PHE A 210 -2.93 10.22 -0.65
N GLU A 211 -2.09 9.96 0.34
CA GLU A 211 -0.85 9.23 0.24
C GLU A 211 -0.82 8.18 1.35
N LEU A 212 -0.43 6.96 1.00
CA LEU A 212 -0.09 5.90 1.94
C LEU A 212 1.39 5.59 1.79
N THR A 213 2.10 5.55 2.91
CA THR A 213 3.52 5.18 2.96
C THR A 213 3.77 4.12 4.02
N GLY A 214 4.78 3.31 3.79
CA GLY A 214 5.32 2.38 4.77
C GLY A 214 6.20 1.33 4.11
N ASN A 215 6.36 0.19 4.78
CA ASN A 215 7.07 -0.94 4.24
C ASN A 215 6.12 -2.08 3.88
N SER A 216 6.57 -2.94 2.98
CA SER A 216 5.96 -4.21 2.69
C SER A 216 6.90 -5.35 3.10
N ILE A 217 6.32 -6.50 3.41
CA ILE A 217 7.07 -7.72 3.66
C ILE A 217 7.21 -8.40 2.29
N PRO A 218 8.43 -8.48 1.72
CA PRO A 218 8.70 -9.31 0.57
C PRO A 218 8.08 -10.69 0.79
N GLU A 219 7.41 -11.24 -0.23
CA GLU A 219 7.17 -12.67 -0.19
C GLU A 219 8.52 -13.34 0.09
N PRO A 220 8.61 -14.25 1.08
CA PRO A 220 9.89 -14.82 1.44
C PRO A 220 10.43 -15.58 0.22
N THR A 221 11.32 -14.94 -0.52
CA THR A 221 12.07 -15.46 -1.68
C THR A 221 12.91 -16.70 -1.31
N SER A 222 12.84 -17.14 -0.05
CA SER A 222 13.89 -17.83 0.66
C SER A 222 13.53 -19.19 1.29
N ILE A 223 12.27 -19.63 1.39
CA ILE A 223 12.02 -21.00 1.90
C ILE A 223 12.21 -22.06 0.80
N ALA A 224 11.79 -21.76 -0.43
CA ALA A 224 11.81 -22.72 -1.53
C ALA A 224 13.18 -22.86 -2.22
N LEU A 225 13.87 -21.76 -2.55
CA LEU A 225 15.16 -21.82 -3.26
C LEU A 225 16.32 -22.29 -2.35
N LEU A 226 16.29 -21.97 -1.06
CA LEU A 226 17.27 -22.46 -0.07
C LEU A 226 17.05 -23.95 0.27
N GLY A 227 15.78 -24.38 0.40
CA GLY A 227 15.42 -25.79 0.61
C GLY A 227 15.75 -26.68 -0.60
N LEU A 228 15.45 -26.22 -1.82
CA LEU A 228 15.78 -26.90 -3.08
C LEU A 228 17.29 -26.87 -3.38
N GLY A 229 18.00 -25.79 -3.06
CA GLY A 229 19.45 -25.71 -3.18
C GLY A 229 20.17 -26.71 -2.29
N LEU A 230 19.77 -26.85 -1.02
CA LEU A 230 20.36 -27.79 -0.06
C LEU A 230 20.00 -29.26 -0.36
N LEU A 231 18.76 -29.55 -0.77
CA LEU A 231 18.34 -30.91 -1.18
C LEU A 231 19.00 -31.33 -2.50
N GLY A 232 19.17 -30.40 -3.44
CA GLY A 232 19.86 -30.62 -4.71
C GLY A 232 21.34 -30.94 -4.53
N PHE A 233 22.06 -30.21 -3.67
CA PHE A 233 23.47 -30.50 -3.36
C PHE A 233 23.66 -31.77 -2.50
N GLY A 234 22.70 -32.10 -1.62
CA GLY A 234 22.74 -33.31 -0.80
C GLY A 234 22.50 -34.61 -1.58
N ALA A 235 21.53 -34.63 -2.50
CA ALA A 235 21.19 -35.81 -3.32
C ALA A 235 22.26 -36.10 -4.40
N SER A 236 22.84 -35.05 -4.99
CA SER A 236 23.85 -35.18 -6.06
C SER A 236 25.16 -35.81 -5.59
N ARG A 237 25.49 -35.71 -4.29
CA ARG A 237 26.70 -36.32 -3.72
C ARG A 237 26.61 -37.82 -3.46
N LYS A 238 25.41 -38.43 -3.44
CA LYS A 238 25.26 -39.87 -3.17
C LYS A 238 25.21 -40.76 -4.42
N LEU A 239 24.97 -40.23 -5.62
CA LEU A 239 24.75 -41.05 -6.82
C LEU A 239 25.97 -41.23 -7.74
N VAL A 240 27.07 -40.48 -7.56
CA VAL A 240 28.25 -40.57 -8.45
C VAL A 240 29.53 -40.81 -7.66
N THR A 241 29.64 -41.96 -7.00
CA THR A 241 30.95 -42.57 -6.67
C THR A 241 30.85 -44.10 -6.73
N ARG A 242 31.05 -44.60 -7.97
CA ARG A 242 31.81 -45.80 -8.38
C ARG A 242 31.82 -47.03 -7.44
N LYS A 243 31.31 -48.16 -7.95
CA LYS A 243 32.10 -49.14 -8.72
C LYS A 243 31.18 -50.09 -9.49
#